data_AF-B9TMT4-F1
#
_entry.id   AF-B9TMT4-F1
#
_cell.length_a   1.000
_cell.length_b   1.000
_cell.length_c   1.000
_cell.angle_alpha   90.00
_cell.angle_beta   90.00
_cell.angle_gamma   90.00
#
_symmetry.space_group_name_H-M   'P 1'
#
loop_
_entity.id
_entity.type
_entity.pdbx_description
1 polymer ?
#
loop_
_entity_poly.entity_id
_entity_poly.type
_entity_poly.pdbx_seq_one_letter_code
_entity_poly.pdbx_strand_id
1 'polypeptide(L)'
;LEQSKYQKWKKDKPQQTITSVGGWTGITDKYWLTALIPTQNERINAQYNVTPVAGVDVYEANFAAVAKTVNPGQTVTETTRLFAGAKT
;
A
#
# COMPACT_ATOMS: atom_id res chain seq x y z
N LEU A 1 -4.25 6.18 -12.04
CA LEU A 1 -2.96 5.54 -11.69
C LEU A 1 -2.00 6.64 -11.27
N GLU A 2 -1.50 6.60 -10.03
CA GLU A 2 -0.46 7.51 -9.55
C GLU A 2 0.84 6.73 -9.39
N GLN A 3 1.94 7.23 -9.96
CA GLN A 3 3.24 6.58 -9.92
C GLN A 3 4.33 7.61 -9.66
N SER A 4 5.25 7.30 -8.75
CA SER A 4 6.43 8.11 -8.46
C SER A 4 7.70 7.27 -8.57
N LYS A 5 8.77 7.85 -9.15
CA LYS A 5 10.11 7.25 -9.11
C LYS A 5 10.70 7.39 -7.70
N TYR A 6 11.50 6.44 -7.25
CA TYR A 6 12.12 6.44 -5.91
C TYR A 6 12.79 7.78 -5.53
N GLN A 7 13.65 8.31 -6.39
CA GLN A 7 14.34 9.59 -6.13
C GLN A 7 13.37 10.76 -5.95
N LYS A 8 12.28 10.78 -6.73
CA LYS A 8 11.24 11.80 -6.63
C LYS A 8 10.37 11.60 -5.39
N TRP A 9 10.04 10.36 -5.08
CA TRP A 9 9.27 10.00 -3.90
C TRP A 9 9.98 10.46 -2.63
N LYS A 10 11.27 10.13 -2.47
CA LYS A 10 12.08 10.59 -1.33
C LYS A 10 12.17 12.11 -1.22
N LYS A 11 12.40 12.80 -2.35
CA LYS A 11 12.65 14.24 -2.36
C LYS A 11 11.37 15.06 -2.14
N ASP A 12 10.31 14.74 -2.87
CA ASP A 12 9.16 15.63 -3.01
C ASP A 12 8.00 15.25 -2.09
N LYS A 13 7.79 13.95 -1.82
CA LYS A 13 6.65 13.43 -1.06
C LYS A 13 7.06 12.23 -0.18
N PRO A 14 8.03 12.38 0.76
CA PRO A 14 8.55 11.25 1.54
C PRO A 14 7.47 10.53 2.35
N GLN A 15 6.35 11.20 2.65
CA GLN A 15 5.15 10.60 3.20
C GLN A 15 3.94 11.12 2.42
N GLN A 16 3.07 10.22 1.99
CA GLN A 16 1.82 10.58 1.33
C GLN A 16 0.74 9.53 1.60
N THR A 17 -0.50 10.01 1.69
CA THR A 17 -1.69 9.17 1.81
C THR A 17 -2.62 9.48 0.65
N ILE A 18 -3.07 8.43 -0.04
CA ILE A 18 -4.04 8.50 -1.12
C ILE A 18 -5.28 7.74 -0.69
N THR A 19 -6.41 8.43 -0.61
CA THR A 19 -7.69 7.78 -0.32
C THR A 19 -8.35 7.31 -1.62
N SER A 20 -8.80 6.06 -1.62
CA SER A 20 -9.48 5.43 -2.75
C SER A 20 -10.62 4.51 -2.27
N VAL A 21 -11.48 4.07 -3.19
CA VAL A 21 -12.33 2.90 -2.99
C VAL A 21 -11.73 1.77 -3.81
N GLY A 22 -11.32 0.68 -3.16
CA GLY A 22 -10.61 -0.42 -3.81
C GLY A 22 -9.29 0.01 -4.47
N GLY A 23 -8.95 -0.67 -5.58
CA GLY A 23 -7.70 -0.49 -6.30
C GLY A 23 -6.59 -1.41 -5.78
N TRP A 24 -5.34 -1.02 -6.00
CA TRP A 24 -4.16 -1.69 -5.48
C TRP A 24 -3.07 -0.67 -5.15
N THR A 25 -2.17 -1.04 -4.25
CA THR A 25 -0.97 -0.26 -3.89
C THR A 25 0.24 -1.16 -3.93
N GLY A 26 1.40 -0.64 -4.30
CA GLY A 26 2.57 -1.48 -4.47
C GLY A 26 3.82 -0.75 -4.87
N ILE A 27 4.88 -1.53 -4.98
CA ILE A 27 6.22 -1.09 -5.38
C ILE A 27 6.63 -1.90 -6.60
N THR A 28 7.23 -1.22 -7.59
CA THR A 28 7.72 -1.85 -8.82
C THR A 28 9.15 -1.44 -9.10
N ASP A 29 9.91 -2.38 -9.66
CA ASP A 29 11.25 -2.15 -10.20
C ASP A 29 11.31 -2.69 -11.64
N LYS A 30 12.48 -2.67 -12.27
CA LYS A 30 12.70 -3.32 -13.56
C LYS A 30 12.28 -4.79 -13.46
N TYR A 31 11.34 -5.20 -14.31
CA TYR A 31 10.77 -6.56 -14.38
C TYR A 31 9.96 -7.07 -13.18
N TRP A 32 9.97 -6.42 -12.02
CA TRP A 32 9.27 -6.93 -10.82
C TRP A 32 8.16 -6.01 -10.33
N LEU A 33 7.15 -6.58 -9.70
CA LEU A 33 6.07 -5.88 -9.00
C LEU A 33 5.68 -6.65 -7.73
N THR A 34 5.48 -5.90 -6.65
CA THR A 34 4.76 -6.33 -5.47
C THR A 34 3.55 -5.42 -5.27
N ALA A 35 2.35 -5.97 -5.16
CA ALA A 35 1.12 -5.21 -5.00
C ALA A 35 0.17 -5.86 -3.97
N LEU A 36 -0.36 -5.03 -3.08
CA LEU A 36 -1.47 -5.35 -2.21
C LEU A 36 -2.78 -4.93 -2.87
N ILE A 37 -3.75 -5.84 -2.88
CA ILE A 37 -5.08 -5.65 -3.46
C ILE A 37 -6.13 -5.82 -2.35
N PRO A 38 -6.63 -4.72 -1.76
CA PRO A 38 -7.72 -4.77 -0.79
C PRO A 38 -9.05 -5.20 -1.41
N THR A 39 -10.08 -5.34 -0.58
CA THR A 39 -11.47 -5.49 -1.04
C THR A 39 -11.86 -4.30 -1.93
N GLN A 40 -12.39 -4.57 -3.12
CA GLN A 40 -12.57 -3.54 -4.16
C GLN A 40 -13.76 -2.60 -3.94
N ASN A 41 -14.63 -2.90 -2.97
CA ASN A 41 -15.78 -2.08 -2.60
C ASN A 41 -15.58 -1.35 -1.25
N GLU A 42 -14.35 -1.34 -0.72
CA GLU A 42 -14.03 -0.73 0.56
C GLU A 42 -13.21 0.55 0.38
N ARG A 43 -13.50 1.57 1.19
CA ARG A 43 -12.67 2.78 1.25
C ARG A 43 -11.35 2.43 1.95
N ILE A 44 -10.25 2.78 1.31
CA ILE A 44 -8.91 2.57 1.84
C ILE A 44 -8.08 3.85 1.79
N ASN A 45 -7.12 3.95 2.70
CA ASN A 45 -6.05 4.93 2.67
C ASN A 45 -4.75 4.20 2.30
N ALA A 46 -4.31 4.30 1.06
CA ALA A 46 -3.01 3.81 0.64
C ALA A 46 -1.92 4.77 1.14
N GLN A 47 -0.91 4.27 1.82
CA GLN A 47 0.15 5.07 2.43
C GLN A 47 1.48 4.72 1.79
N TYR A 48 2.29 5.74 1.54
CA TYR A 48 3.60 5.61 0.94
C TYR A 48 4.60 6.41 1.76
N ASN A 49 5.48 5.70 2.47
CA ASN A 49 6.46 6.28 3.38
C ASN A 49 7.90 5.98 2.94
N VAL A 50 8.79 6.95 3.15
CA VAL A 50 10.25 6.80 3.06
C VAL A 50 10.83 7.20 4.40
N THR A 51 11.43 6.25 5.11
CA THR A 51 11.99 6.48 6.45
C THR A 51 13.45 6.05 6.49
N PRO A 52 14.39 6.90 6.93
CA PRO A 52 15.77 6.49 7.12
C PRO A 52 15.91 5.64 8.39
N VAL A 53 16.39 4.41 8.25
CA VAL A 53 16.66 3.48 9.36
C VAL A 53 18.12 3.08 9.29
N ALA A 54 18.90 3.42 10.32
CA ALA A 54 20.34 3.15 10.38
C ALA A 54 21.13 3.63 9.13
N GLY A 55 20.74 4.78 8.57
CA GLY A 55 21.37 5.37 7.38
C GLY A 55 20.90 4.78 6.04
N VAL A 56 19.96 3.83 6.05
CA VAL A 56 19.36 3.24 4.84
C VAL A 56 17.93 3.75 4.67
N ASP A 57 17.57 4.18 3.46
CA ASP A 57 16.19 4.55 3.15
C ASP A 57 15.31 3.31 3.05
N VAL A 58 14.26 3.24 3.88
CA VAL A 58 13.22 2.21 3.81
C VAL A 58 12.01 2.79 3.10
N TYR A 59 11.67 2.21 1.95
CA TYR A 59 10.48 2.56 1.16
C TYR A 59 9.36 1.58 1.45
N GLU A 60 8.19 2.11 1.81
CA GLU A 60 7.03 1.34 2.22
C GLU A 60 5.81 1.76 1.42
N ALA A 61 5.06 0.76 0.93
CA ALA A 61 3.72 0.95 0.39
C ALA A 61 2.77 0.03 1.18
N ASN A 62 1.77 0.62 1.83
CA ASN A 62 0.78 -0.11 2.63
C ASN A 62 -0.62 0.47 2.38
N PHE A 63 -1.65 -0.11 2.99
CA PHE A 63 -2.96 0.53 3.07
C PHE A 63 -3.61 0.29 4.45
N ALA A 64 -4.48 1.22 4.83
CA ALA A 64 -5.40 1.06 5.95
C ALA A 64 -6.86 1.04 5.42
N ALA A 65 -7.60 0.00 5.77
CA ALA A 65 -9.04 -0.10 5.51
C ALA A 65 -9.86 0.62 6.58
N VAL A 66 -11.19 0.63 6.44
CA VAL A 66 -12.06 1.26 7.45
C VAL A 66 -12.00 0.42 8.73
N ALA A 67 -11.97 1.07 9.89
CA ALA A 67 -12.02 0.38 11.17
C ALA A 67 -13.35 -0.41 11.29
N LYS A 68 -13.26 -1.70 11.62
CA LYS A 68 -14.42 -2.57 11.85
C LYS A 68 -14.50 -2.91 13.34
N THR A 69 -15.66 -2.66 13.95
CA THR A 69 -15.94 -3.05 15.33
C THR A 69 -16.35 -4.51 15.39
N VAL A 70 -15.69 -5.30 16.24
CA VAL A 70 -16.03 -6.71 16.49
C VAL A 70 -16.63 -6.83 17.88
N ASN A 71 -17.93 -7.11 17.97
CA ASN A 71 -18.63 -7.28 19.25
C ASN A 71 -18.45 -8.70 19.80
N PRO A 72 -18.75 -8.95 21.10
CA PRO A 72 -18.71 -10.30 21.66
C PRO A 72 -19.54 -11.30 20.84
N GLY A 73 -18.93 -12.44 20.50
CA GLY A 73 -19.55 -13.48 19.68
C GLY A 73 -19.60 -13.21 18.17
N GLN A 74 -19.16 -12.04 17.69
CA GLN A 74 -19.04 -11.78 16.25
C GLN A 74 -17.73 -12.31 15.66
N THR A 75 -17.79 -12.62 14.37
CA THR A 75 -16.62 -12.90 13.52
C THR A 75 -16.61 -11.93 12.36
N VAL A 76 -15.44 -11.36 12.05
CA VAL A 76 -15.20 -10.54 10.85
C VAL A 76 -14.17 -11.25 9.99
N THR A 77 -14.42 -11.28 8.68
CA THR A 77 -13.48 -11.82 7.68
C THR A 77 -12.98 -10.67 6.82
N GLU A 78 -11.66 -10.59 6.67
CA GLU A 78 -10.98 -9.67 5.75
C GLU A 78 -10.23 -10.46 4.71
N THR A 79 -10.35 -10.06 3.45
CA THR A 79 -9.61 -10.70 2.35
C THR A 79 -8.78 -9.66 1.62
N THR A 80 -7.46 -9.83 1.66
CA THR A 80 -6.51 -9.06 0.88
C THR A 80 -5.76 -10.02 -0.04
N ARG A 81 -5.56 -9.63 -1.30
CA ARG A 81 -4.71 -10.40 -2.22
C ARG A 81 -3.35 -9.74 -2.34
N LEU A 82 -2.34 -10.56 -2.65
CA LEU A 82 -0.97 -10.15 -2.89
C LEU A 82 -0.55 -10.64 -4.27
N PHE A 83 0.03 -9.74 -5.06
CA PHE A 83 0.88 -10.11 -6.18
C PHE A 83 2.33 -9.86 -5.79
N ALA A 84 3.22 -10.82 -6.05
CA ALA A 84 4.66 -10.66 -5.86
C ALA A 84 5.37 -11.52 -6.91
N GLY A 85 5.88 -10.89 -7.96
CA GLY A 85 6.47 -11.64 -9.06
C GLY A 85 6.93 -10.80 -10.24
N ALA A 86 7.33 -11.51 -11.29
CA ALA A 86 7.74 -10.90 -12.54
C ALA A 86 6.54 -10.25 -13.24
N LYS A 87 6.76 -9.04 -13.76
CA LYS A 87 5.85 -8.36 -14.68
C LYS A 87 5.90 -9.08 -16.02
N THR A 88 4.78 -9.67 -16.40
CA THR A 88 4.54 -10.24 -17.73
C THR A 88 4.01 -9.20 -18.68
#